data_AF-A0A971UJL1-F1
#
_entry.id   AF-A0A971UJL1-F1
#
_cell.length_a   1.000
_cell.length_b   1.000
_cell.length_c   1.000
_cell.angle_alpha   90.00
_cell.angle_beta   90.00
_cell.angle_gamma   90.00
#
_symmetry.space_group_name_H-M   'P 1'
#
loop_
_entity.id
_entity.type
_entity.pdbx_description
1 polymer ?
#
loop_
_entity_poly.entity_id
_entity_poly.type
_entity_poly.pdbx_seq_one_letter_code
_entity_poly.pdbx_strand_id
1 'polypeptide(L)'
;MHCLIRNCLVTGLLSGLLIICAVARAADSPFHVILPYVDGQTFLIGRLDVQQLPLRDLKSRLQQLLAQITDDPSVLPQNIASAVDNAIRLRDRFLEVGGQDLFVIASAADIPQLFPFLVVTVSDPQKAGDLEALLNELNDLLGDAWSVQRAGDRVFLVGLPRTLERLTSPQTAARPELLAAADATAAVSAPIQLLLVPSADQHRVLKETLPKFPPPWQEVTGPTLSDGMQWGMLTVTAAPHIQVRLVFQSRDAAAAEAFAHMLDTSLDALVQLPFVQQAVPEVGALRKLIAPSVAGAQVSLAVIEDAATLQALSKPVAAVIDTLRVKSVNNFKQIGLAMHNYHDVYKGFPSAASFDAAGKPLLSWRVHLLPFLDQVDLYRQFHLDEPWDSEHNQKLIALMPPVFADPAASLQPGMTTYLVPIGEGTVFGTGESLKLNEIRDGTSNTIMVVNVMPDRAVVWTKPADLAVTEAAPLTGLISDSRQEFEVLLCDGSVRVLNNTLDPRILWLMFHANDGKPQP
;
A
#
# COMPACT_ATOMS: atom_id res chain seq x y z
N MET A 1 -29.95 38.71 -57.27
CA MET A 1 -28.48 38.67 -57.39
C MET A 1 -27.72 39.45 -56.29
N HIS A 2 -28.40 40.11 -55.33
CA HIS A 2 -27.75 40.78 -54.19
C HIS A 2 -27.96 40.08 -52.82
N CYS A 3 -28.63 38.92 -52.79
CA CYS A 3 -28.85 38.15 -51.55
C CYS A 3 -27.92 36.93 -51.40
N LEU A 4 -27.30 36.46 -52.50
CA LEU A 4 -26.37 35.32 -52.45
C LEU A 4 -24.92 35.70 -52.11
N ILE A 5 -24.53 36.96 -52.28
CA ILE A 5 -23.16 37.43 -52.00
C ILE A 5 -22.98 37.77 -50.51
N ARG A 6 -24.07 38.05 -49.77
CA ARG A 6 -24.01 38.38 -48.35
C ARG A 6 -23.92 37.15 -47.43
N ASN A 7 -24.40 35.98 -47.88
CA ASN A 7 -24.28 34.73 -47.12
C ASN A 7 -22.94 33.99 -47.33
N CYS A 8 -22.18 34.27 -48.40
CA CYS A 8 -20.84 33.71 -48.58
C CYS A 8 -19.75 34.46 -47.77
N LEU A 9 -19.99 35.72 -47.38
CA LEU A 9 -19.04 36.51 -46.57
C LEU A 9 -19.20 36.31 -45.05
N VAL A 10 -20.30 35.70 -44.60
CA VAL A 10 -20.49 35.30 -43.19
C VAL A 10 -20.10 33.83 -42.96
N THR A 11 -20.08 32.99 -44.00
CA THR A 11 -19.55 31.62 -43.94
C THR A 11 -18.07 31.51 -44.29
N GLY A 12 -17.50 32.50 -45.00
CA GLY A 12 -16.06 32.59 -45.29
C GLY A 12 -15.17 33.18 -44.18
N LEU A 13 -15.76 33.76 -43.12
CA LEU A 13 -15.04 34.29 -41.94
C LEU A 13 -15.13 33.38 -40.71
N LEU A 14 -16.00 32.36 -40.74
CA LEU A 14 -16.07 31.29 -39.75
C LEU A 14 -15.27 30.04 -40.14
N SER A 15 -14.83 29.95 -41.40
CA SER A 15 -13.90 28.92 -41.88
C SER A 15 -12.43 29.36 -41.80
N GLY A 16 -12.16 30.64 -41.48
CA GLY A 16 -10.82 31.19 -41.20
C GLY A 16 -10.41 31.18 -39.73
N LEU A 17 -11.31 30.79 -38.81
CA LEU A 17 -11.02 30.63 -37.37
C LEU A 17 -10.98 29.17 -36.91
N LEU A 18 -11.19 28.21 -37.82
CA LEU A 18 -11.06 26.77 -37.58
C LEU A 18 -9.71 26.19 -38.07
N ILE A 19 -8.82 27.02 -38.62
CA ILE A 19 -7.45 26.62 -39.04
C ILE A 19 -6.36 27.45 -38.33
N ILE A 20 -6.72 28.23 -37.29
CA ILE A 20 -5.75 28.90 -36.40
C ILE A 20 -5.70 28.27 -34.99
N CYS A 21 -6.55 27.28 -34.68
CA CYS A 21 -6.41 26.48 -33.45
C CYS A 21 -5.58 25.19 -33.62
N ALA A 22 -4.95 24.96 -34.78
CA ALA A 22 -4.05 23.82 -34.99
C ALA A 22 -2.56 24.12 -34.68
N VAL A 23 -2.24 25.33 -34.21
CA VAL A 23 -0.94 25.66 -33.60
C VAL A 23 -1.14 26.56 -32.38
N ALA A 24 -2.18 26.30 -31.59
CA ALA A 24 -2.01 26.48 -30.16
C ALA A 24 -1.14 25.29 -29.78
N ARG A 25 0.14 25.53 -29.50
CA ARG A 25 1.04 24.55 -28.88
C ARG A 25 0.21 23.88 -27.80
N ALA A 26 -0.19 22.62 -28.00
CA ALA A 26 -0.87 21.86 -26.96
C ALA A 26 0.00 22.06 -25.72
N ALA A 27 -0.58 22.47 -24.59
CA ALA A 27 0.19 22.42 -23.36
C ALA A 27 0.74 20.99 -23.30
N ASP A 28 2.07 20.85 -23.38
CA ASP A 28 2.71 19.54 -23.47
C ASP A 28 2.15 18.70 -22.32
N SER A 29 1.69 17.48 -22.64
CA SER A 29 1.08 16.61 -21.65
C SER A 29 2.05 16.50 -20.48
N PRO A 30 1.58 16.61 -19.22
CA PRO A 30 2.48 16.47 -18.08
C PRO A 30 3.20 15.12 -18.08
N PHE A 31 2.61 14.10 -18.73
CA PHE A 31 3.23 12.79 -18.91
C PHE A 31 4.35 12.75 -19.97
N HIS A 32 4.53 13.79 -20.80
CA HIS A 32 5.65 13.84 -21.75
C HIS A 32 7.01 13.86 -21.06
N VAL A 33 7.10 14.45 -19.85
CA VAL A 33 8.35 14.53 -19.09
C VAL A 33 8.91 13.17 -18.68
N ILE A 34 8.04 12.16 -18.53
CA ILE A 34 8.42 10.82 -18.10
C ILE A 34 8.70 9.84 -19.24
N LEU A 35 8.36 10.19 -20.49
CA LEU A 35 8.52 9.29 -21.64
C LEU A 35 9.95 8.76 -21.84
N PRO A 36 11.03 9.49 -21.52
CA PRO A 36 12.38 8.95 -21.58
C PRO A 36 12.68 7.87 -20.51
N TYR A 37 11.88 7.81 -19.44
CA TYR A 37 12.14 7.06 -18.22
C TYR A 37 11.14 5.92 -17.98
N VAL A 38 10.52 5.43 -19.05
CA VAL A 38 9.52 4.35 -19.03
C VAL A 38 9.85 3.35 -20.12
N ASP A 39 9.59 2.07 -19.90
CA ASP A 39 9.94 1.00 -20.84
C ASP A 39 8.74 0.11 -21.18
N GLY A 40 8.96 -0.95 -21.97
CA GLY A 40 7.92 -1.92 -22.36
C GLY A 40 7.21 -2.63 -21.20
N GLN A 41 7.77 -2.57 -19.99
CA GLN A 41 7.25 -3.24 -18.80
C GLN A 41 6.46 -2.30 -17.89
N THR A 42 6.58 -0.97 -18.07
CA THR A 42 5.74 0.02 -17.39
C THR A 42 4.28 -0.17 -17.77
N PHE A 43 3.39 -0.35 -16.79
CA PHE A 43 1.95 -0.50 -17.05
C PHE A 43 1.09 0.54 -16.35
N LEU A 44 1.60 1.14 -15.26
CA LEU A 44 0.84 2.08 -14.43
C LEU A 44 1.68 3.30 -14.09
N ILE A 45 1.11 4.49 -14.26
CA ILE A 45 1.73 5.78 -13.98
C ILE A 45 0.73 6.62 -13.16
N GLY A 46 1.02 6.81 -11.88
CA GLY A 46 0.38 7.83 -11.06
C GLY A 46 1.09 9.17 -11.26
N ARG A 47 0.34 10.26 -11.38
CA ARG A 47 0.83 11.63 -11.27
C ARG A 47 0.11 12.31 -10.11
N LEU A 48 0.89 12.93 -9.25
CA LEU A 48 0.44 13.80 -8.17
C LEU A 48 0.90 15.21 -8.50
N ASP A 49 -0.05 16.09 -8.83
CA ASP A 49 0.21 17.53 -8.93
C ASP A 49 0.22 18.09 -7.51
N VAL A 50 1.44 18.16 -6.94
CA VAL A 50 1.67 18.48 -5.53
C VAL A 50 1.16 19.88 -5.16
N GLN A 51 1.09 20.79 -6.14
CA GLN A 51 0.58 22.16 -5.94
C GLN A 51 -0.93 22.18 -5.75
N GLN A 52 -1.65 21.31 -6.47
CA GLN A 52 -3.10 21.24 -6.42
C GLN A 52 -3.61 20.21 -5.40
N LEU A 53 -2.72 19.49 -4.69
CA LEU A 53 -3.10 18.48 -3.71
C LEU A 53 -3.91 19.11 -2.55
N PRO A 54 -5.18 18.71 -2.37
CA PRO A 54 -6.11 19.31 -1.42
C PRO A 54 -5.92 18.76 0.00
N LEU A 55 -4.68 18.57 0.47
CA LEU A 55 -4.39 17.90 1.76
C LEU A 55 -5.04 18.61 2.96
N ARG A 56 -5.11 19.94 2.92
CA ARG A 56 -5.72 20.75 4.00
C ARG A 56 -7.24 20.64 4.01
N ASP A 57 -7.86 20.63 2.83
CA ASP A 57 -9.31 20.46 2.68
C ASP A 57 -9.74 19.01 2.98
N LEU A 58 -8.89 18.04 2.63
CA LEU A 58 -9.09 16.64 2.97
C LEU A 58 -9.05 16.45 4.49
N LYS A 59 -8.12 17.10 5.19
CA LYS A 59 -8.05 17.07 6.66
C LYS A 59 -9.35 17.58 7.30
N SER A 60 -9.83 18.75 6.88
CA SER A 60 -11.04 19.36 7.46
C SER A 60 -12.30 18.55 7.14
N ARG A 61 -12.40 17.95 5.95
CA ARG A 61 -13.50 17.06 5.59
C ARG A 61 -13.49 15.74 6.34
N LEU A 62 -12.32 15.10 6.48
CA LEU A 62 -12.19 13.88 7.30
C LEU A 62 -12.62 14.15 8.74
N GLN A 63 -12.24 15.30 9.31
CA GLN A 63 -12.70 15.72 10.64
C GLN A 63 -14.22 15.91 10.71
N GLN A 64 -14.82 16.57 9.70
CA GLN A 64 -16.27 16.77 9.65
C GLN A 64 -17.06 15.47 9.48
N LEU A 65 -16.56 14.55 8.65
CA LEU A 65 -17.17 13.24 8.43
C LEU A 65 -17.09 12.37 9.68
N LEU A 66 -15.94 12.34 10.35
CA LEU A 66 -15.78 11.64 11.61
C LEU A 66 -16.76 12.19 12.66
N ALA A 67 -16.86 13.51 12.80
CA ALA A 67 -17.82 14.14 13.73
C ALA A 67 -19.31 13.79 13.46
N GLN A 68 -19.66 13.27 12.28
CA GLN A 68 -21.02 12.84 11.95
C GLN A 68 -21.28 11.35 12.23
N ILE A 69 -20.23 10.56 12.44
CA ILE A 69 -20.29 9.09 12.54
C ILE A 69 -19.80 8.62 13.93
N THR A 70 -19.08 9.46 14.67
CA THR A 70 -18.69 9.25 16.07
C THR A 70 -19.25 10.37 16.96
N ASP A 71 -19.71 10.02 18.17
CA ASP A 71 -20.14 10.97 19.21
C ASP A 71 -18.97 11.79 19.79
N ASP A 72 -17.73 11.44 19.42
CA ASP A 72 -16.50 12.16 19.81
C ASP A 72 -15.71 12.65 18.57
N PRO A 73 -15.73 13.97 18.26
CA PRO A 73 -15.01 14.58 17.14
C PRO A 73 -13.48 14.53 17.26
N SER A 74 -12.92 14.11 18.41
CA SER A 74 -11.48 14.03 18.63
C SER A 74 -10.84 12.72 18.10
N VAL A 75 -11.65 11.80 17.57
CA VAL A 75 -11.22 10.47 17.08
C VAL A 75 -10.82 10.51 15.59
N LEU A 76 -9.95 11.44 15.19
CA LEU A 76 -8.90 10.99 14.27
C LEU A 76 -7.92 10.25 15.16
N PRO A 77 -7.65 8.94 14.97
CA PRO A 77 -6.52 8.31 15.64
C PRO A 77 -5.33 9.25 15.50
N GLN A 78 -4.66 9.63 16.59
CA GLN A 78 -3.58 10.63 16.58
C GLN A 78 -2.55 10.34 15.48
N ASN A 79 -2.37 9.07 15.13
CA ASN A 79 -1.56 8.56 14.04
C ASN A 79 -1.99 9.07 12.65
N ILE A 80 -3.29 9.14 12.36
CA ILE A 80 -3.84 9.66 11.10
C ILE A 80 -3.74 11.19 11.05
N ALA A 81 -4.10 11.89 12.14
CA ALA A 81 -3.95 13.34 12.21
C ALA A 81 -2.48 13.77 12.04
N SER A 82 -1.56 13.07 12.73
CA SER A 82 -0.12 13.28 12.63
C SER A 82 0.42 12.90 11.26
N ALA A 83 -0.08 11.83 10.63
CA ALA A 83 0.29 11.45 9.26
C ALA A 83 -0.15 12.51 8.24
N VAL A 84 -1.37 13.05 8.37
CA VAL A 84 -1.85 14.14 7.50
C VAL A 84 -1.03 15.41 7.73
N ASP A 85 -0.69 15.75 8.98
CA ASP A 85 0.16 16.89 9.27
C ASP A 85 1.60 16.72 8.79
N ASN A 86 2.15 15.50 8.88
CA ASN A 86 3.42 15.14 8.26
C ASN A 86 3.37 15.28 6.74
N ALA A 87 2.29 14.81 6.10
CA ALA A 87 2.10 14.92 4.66
C ALA A 87 1.97 16.38 4.21
N ILE A 88 1.26 17.22 4.97
CA ILE A 88 1.18 18.67 4.71
C ILE A 88 2.55 19.32 4.84
N ARG A 89 3.31 19.02 5.92
CA ARG A 89 4.67 19.54 6.10
C ARG A 89 5.61 19.11 4.97
N LEU A 90 5.57 17.84 4.60
CA LEU A 90 6.40 17.30 3.53
C LEU A 90 6.06 17.93 2.19
N ARG A 91 4.76 18.08 1.88
CA ARG A 91 4.29 18.80 0.69
C ARG A 91 4.81 20.24 0.69
N ASP A 92 4.65 20.96 1.78
CA ASP A 92 5.04 22.38 1.87
C ASP A 92 6.57 22.53 1.68
N ARG A 93 7.38 21.65 2.31
CA ARG A 93 8.84 21.58 2.07
C ARG A 93 9.18 21.25 0.63
N PHE A 94 8.50 20.28 0.03
CA PHE A 94 8.72 19.87 -1.36
C PHE A 94 8.48 21.02 -2.34
N LEU A 95 7.41 21.79 -2.14
CA LEU A 95 7.10 22.97 -2.94
C LEU A 95 8.12 24.11 -2.70
N GLU A 96 8.59 24.30 -1.46
CA GLU A 96 9.59 25.31 -1.11
C GLU A 96 10.92 25.08 -1.85
N VAL A 97 11.38 23.82 -1.91
CA VAL A 97 12.57 23.41 -2.68
C VAL A 97 12.30 23.28 -4.19
N GLY A 98 11.15 23.76 -4.66
CA GLY A 98 10.84 23.89 -6.08
C GLY A 98 10.29 22.63 -6.76
N GLY A 99 9.97 21.58 -6.01
CA GLY A 99 9.30 20.40 -6.54
C GLY A 99 7.93 20.75 -7.14
N GLN A 100 7.56 20.10 -8.24
CA GLN A 100 6.35 20.39 -9.00
C GLN A 100 5.41 19.19 -9.11
N ASP A 101 5.82 18.16 -9.85
CA ASP A 101 5.07 16.92 -10.04
C ASP A 101 5.83 15.75 -9.43
N LEU A 102 5.05 14.82 -8.88
CA LEU A 102 5.53 13.53 -8.45
C LEU A 102 4.83 12.44 -9.27
N PHE A 103 5.61 11.71 -10.06
CA PHE A 103 5.10 10.54 -10.79
C PHE A 103 5.50 9.27 -10.04
N VAL A 104 4.53 8.37 -9.84
CA VAL A 104 4.73 7.05 -9.25
C VAL A 104 4.53 6.03 -10.37
N ILE A 105 5.58 5.30 -10.73
CA ILE A 105 5.57 4.43 -11.90
C ILE A 105 5.76 2.98 -11.47
N ALA A 106 4.83 2.12 -11.86
CA ALA A 106 4.93 0.67 -11.64
C ALA A 106 5.29 -0.04 -12.94
N SER A 107 6.23 -0.98 -12.82
CA SER A 107 6.71 -1.81 -13.92
C SER A 107 6.65 -3.28 -13.56
N ALA A 108 6.27 -4.11 -14.53
CA ALA A 108 6.27 -5.57 -14.37
C ALA A 108 7.69 -6.12 -14.17
N ALA A 109 8.72 -5.38 -14.58
CA ALA A 109 10.13 -5.74 -14.37
C ALA A 109 10.55 -5.76 -12.89
N ASP A 110 9.79 -5.09 -12.01
CA ASP A 110 10.11 -4.99 -10.59
C ASP A 110 9.39 -6.04 -9.72
N ILE A 111 8.65 -6.97 -10.35
CA ILE A 111 8.02 -8.14 -9.71
C ILE A 111 9.12 -9.16 -9.31
N PRO A 112 9.09 -9.76 -8.10
CA PRO A 112 7.97 -9.82 -7.15
C PRO A 112 7.96 -8.70 -6.09
N GLN A 113 9.01 -7.88 -5.99
CA GLN A 113 9.08 -6.84 -4.96
C GLN A 113 8.04 -5.72 -5.19
N LEU A 114 7.64 -5.49 -6.44
CA LEU A 114 6.68 -4.46 -6.89
C LEU A 114 6.95 -3.11 -6.19
N PHE A 115 8.20 -2.66 -6.30
CA PHE A 115 8.65 -1.38 -5.75
C PHE A 115 8.49 -0.31 -6.84
N PRO A 116 7.50 0.60 -6.74
CA PRO A 116 7.34 1.65 -7.74
C PRO A 116 8.56 2.57 -7.70
N PHE A 117 9.00 3.04 -8.85
CA PHE A 117 9.99 4.10 -8.92
C PHE A 117 9.29 5.43 -9.13
N LEU A 118 9.95 6.51 -8.71
CA LEU A 118 9.42 7.86 -8.78
C LEU A 118 10.17 8.65 -9.84
N VAL A 119 9.42 9.50 -10.55
CA VAL A 119 10.01 10.59 -11.34
C VAL A 119 9.53 11.89 -10.71
N VAL A 120 10.49 12.73 -10.30
CA VAL A 120 10.22 13.98 -9.60
C VAL A 120 10.70 15.13 -10.48
N THR A 121 9.87 16.14 -10.66
CA THR A 121 10.21 17.31 -11.47
C THR A 121 10.46 18.54 -10.60
N VAL A 122 11.40 19.39 -11.02
CA VAL A 122 11.68 20.68 -10.39
C VAL A 122 11.32 21.84 -11.32
N SER A 123 10.64 22.83 -10.74
CA SER A 123 10.16 24.05 -11.41
C SER A 123 11.27 25.07 -11.70
N ASP A 124 12.38 25.03 -10.96
CA ASP A 124 13.55 25.88 -11.17
C ASP A 124 14.83 25.02 -11.12
N PRO A 125 15.59 24.92 -12.23
CA PRO A 125 16.86 24.19 -12.25
C PRO A 125 17.86 24.63 -11.16
N GLN A 126 17.79 25.87 -10.68
CA GLN A 126 18.67 26.35 -9.61
C GLN A 126 18.39 25.69 -8.26
N LYS A 127 17.15 25.27 -8.02
CA LYS A 127 16.72 24.56 -6.80
C LYS A 127 16.91 23.04 -6.88
N ALA A 128 17.45 22.53 -7.99
CA ALA A 128 17.64 21.09 -8.17
C ALA A 128 18.49 20.48 -7.05
N GLY A 129 19.52 21.18 -6.56
CA GLY A 129 20.34 20.71 -5.44
C GLY A 129 19.57 20.62 -4.11
N ASP A 130 18.68 21.57 -3.84
CA ASP A 130 17.85 21.56 -2.62
C ASP A 130 16.83 20.41 -2.65
N LEU A 131 16.25 20.15 -3.83
CA LEU A 131 15.35 19.01 -4.02
C LEU A 131 16.10 17.67 -3.88
N GLU A 132 17.29 17.56 -4.47
CA GLU A 132 18.14 16.36 -4.32
C GLU A 132 18.49 16.10 -2.85
N ALA A 133 18.84 17.14 -2.09
CA ALA A 133 19.10 17.05 -0.66
C ALA A 133 17.85 16.57 0.11
N LEU A 134 16.67 17.10 -0.21
CA LEU A 134 15.41 16.65 0.41
C LEU A 134 15.12 15.17 0.10
N LEU A 135 15.31 14.73 -1.14
CA LEU A 135 15.08 13.34 -1.54
C LEU A 135 16.05 12.38 -0.84
N ASN A 136 17.31 12.78 -0.68
CA ASN A 136 18.31 12.00 0.06
C ASN A 136 18.00 11.98 1.57
N GLU A 137 17.60 13.10 2.19
CA GLU A 137 17.15 13.12 3.59
C GLU A 137 15.99 12.13 3.81
N LEU A 138 15.04 12.05 2.87
CA LEU A 138 13.95 11.08 2.94
C LEU A 138 14.43 9.64 2.76
N ASN A 139 15.46 9.40 1.95
CA ASN A 139 16.09 8.09 1.82
C ASN A 139 16.77 7.65 3.12
N ASP A 140 17.57 8.53 3.71
CA ASP A 140 18.30 8.27 4.95
C ASP A 140 17.32 7.92 6.08
N LEU A 141 16.21 8.67 6.17
CA LEU A 141 15.12 8.42 7.12
C LEU A 141 14.41 7.07 6.92
N LEU A 142 14.44 6.53 5.71
CA LEU A 142 13.81 5.27 5.33
C LEU A 142 14.81 4.11 5.22
N GLY A 143 16.05 4.31 5.66
CA GLY A 143 17.07 3.24 5.76
C GLY A 143 17.76 2.89 4.46
N ASP A 144 18.02 3.87 3.59
CA ASP A 144 18.76 3.69 2.34
C ASP A 144 18.12 2.68 1.37
N ALA A 145 16.79 2.61 1.38
CA ALA A 145 16.02 1.64 0.61
C ALA A 145 16.03 1.90 -0.91
N TRP A 146 16.33 3.14 -1.34
CA TRP A 146 16.36 3.54 -2.75
C TRP A 146 17.57 4.43 -3.06
N SER A 147 17.77 4.75 -4.34
CA SER A 147 18.76 5.72 -4.80
C SER A 147 18.06 6.90 -5.47
N VAL A 148 18.70 8.06 -5.41
CA VAL A 148 18.29 9.26 -6.13
C VAL A 148 19.29 9.49 -7.26
N GLN A 149 18.81 9.55 -8.50
CA GLN A 149 19.63 9.83 -9.67
C GLN A 149 19.08 11.04 -10.42
N ARG A 150 19.92 12.04 -10.62
CA ARG A 150 19.58 13.19 -11.45
C ARG A 150 19.60 12.80 -12.94
N ALA A 151 18.50 13.07 -13.65
CA ALA A 151 18.33 12.78 -15.06
C ALA A 151 18.08 14.09 -15.83
N GLY A 152 19.16 14.82 -16.11
CA GLY A 152 19.11 16.15 -16.72
C GLY A 152 18.89 17.27 -15.69
N ASP A 153 18.53 18.46 -16.17
CA ASP A 153 18.52 19.65 -15.32
C ASP A 153 17.33 19.72 -14.37
N ARG A 154 16.22 19.04 -14.69
CA ARG A 154 14.91 19.26 -14.07
C ARG A 154 14.20 17.99 -13.58
N VAL A 155 14.82 16.82 -13.71
CA VAL A 155 14.20 15.54 -13.40
C VAL A 155 15.09 14.73 -12.49
N PHE A 156 14.48 14.11 -11.47
CA PHE A 156 15.11 13.16 -10.58
C PHE A 156 14.37 11.83 -10.67
N LEU A 157 15.13 10.74 -10.74
CA LEU A 157 14.63 9.38 -10.67
C LEU A 157 14.92 8.85 -9.26
N VAL A 158 13.92 8.30 -8.60
CA VAL A 158 14.07 7.71 -7.25
C VAL A 158 13.57 6.28 -7.27
N GLY A 159 14.39 5.32 -6.88
CA GLY A 159 13.99 3.91 -6.91
C GLY A 159 15.15 2.97 -6.64
N LEU A 160 14.93 1.67 -6.83
CA LEU A 160 15.98 0.68 -6.64
C LEU A 160 17.15 0.93 -7.62
N PRO A 161 18.42 0.77 -7.20
CA PRO A 161 19.58 1.00 -8.08
C PRO A 161 19.47 0.28 -9.43
N ARG A 162 19.09 -1.01 -9.41
CA ARG A 162 18.89 -1.83 -10.62
C ARG A 162 17.82 -1.27 -11.56
N THR A 163 16.77 -0.65 -11.00
CA THR A 163 15.65 -0.08 -11.75
C THR A 163 16.12 1.20 -12.44
N LEU A 164 16.88 2.05 -11.73
CA LEU A 164 17.43 3.28 -12.30
C LEU A 164 18.49 3.01 -13.38
N GLU A 165 19.36 2.01 -13.17
CA GLU A 165 20.35 1.58 -14.15
C GLU A 165 19.68 1.07 -15.44
N ARG A 166 18.61 0.27 -15.31
CA ARG A 166 17.81 -0.20 -16.44
C ARG A 166 17.18 0.97 -17.22
N LEU A 167 16.59 1.93 -16.52
CA LEU A 167 15.85 3.05 -17.14
C LEU A 167 16.76 4.10 -17.80
N THR A 168 18.00 4.21 -17.34
CA THR A 168 18.99 5.18 -17.87
C THR A 168 19.89 4.57 -18.95
N SER A 169 19.76 3.26 -19.20
CA SER A 169 20.51 2.56 -20.24
C SER A 169 20.01 2.91 -21.66
N PRO A 170 20.89 2.95 -22.70
CA PRO A 170 20.56 3.46 -24.05
C PRO A 170 19.53 2.67 -24.89
N GLN A 171 18.74 1.77 -24.31
CA GLN A 171 17.80 0.88 -25.03
C GLN A 171 16.37 0.96 -24.48
N THR A 172 15.84 2.17 -24.33
CA THR A 172 14.42 2.33 -23.97
C THR A 172 13.54 1.98 -25.17
N ALA A 173 12.77 0.90 -25.07
CA ALA A 173 11.79 0.52 -26.10
C ALA A 173 10.76 1.65 -26.28
N ALA A 174 10.49 2.03 -27.54
CA ALA A 174 9.50 3.05 -27.83
C ALA A 174 8.10 2.60 -27.35
N ARG A 175 7.39 3.50 -26.64
CA ARG A 175 6.02 3.29 -26.13
C ARG A 175 5.01 4.18 -26.86
N PRO A 176 4.69 3.92 -28.15
CA PRO A 176 3.75 4.74 -28.90
C PRO A 176 2.35 4.79 -28.27
N GLU A 177 1.92 3.71 -27.61
CA GLU A 177 0.66 3.65 -26.87
C GLU A 177 0.62 4.60 -25.68
N LEU A 178 1.75 4.77 -24.97
CA LEU A 178 1.85 5.69 -23.85
C LEU A 178 1.90 7.14 -24.32
N LEU A 179 2.63 7.41 -25.41
CA LEU A 179 2.61 8.73 -26.04
C LEU A 179 1.18 9.12 -26.47
N ALA A 180 0.47 8.20 -27.14
CA ALA A 180 -0.92 8.43 -27.54
C ALA A 180 -1.85 8.65 -26.34
N ALA A 181 -1.68 7.90 -25.25
CA ALA A 181 -2.44 8.08 -24.01
C ALA A 181 -2.11 9.42 -23.33
N ALA A 182 -0.84 9.82 -23.29
CA ALA A 182 -0.39 11.10 -22.77
C ALA A 182 -1.00 12.26 -23.56
N ASP A 183 -0.99 12.19 -24.88
CA ASP A 183 -1.59 13.19 -25.77
C ASP A 183 -3.11 13.27 -25.59
N ALA A 184 -3.79 12.12 -25.56
CA ALA A 184 -5.24 12.05 -25.40
C ALA A 184 -5.72 12.60 -24.05
N THR A 185 -4.86 12.57 -23.03
CA THR A 185 -5.16 13.02 -21.67
C THR A 185 -4.55 14.37 -21.33
N ALA A 186 -3.87 15.04 -22.27
CA ALA A 186 -3.15 16.30 -22.02
C ALA A 186 -4.04 17.43 -21.48
N ALA A 187 -5.30 17.48 -21.90
CA ALA A 187 -6.27 18.48 -21.46
C ALA A 187 -6.91 18.16 -20.08
N VAL A 188 -6.66 16.97 -19.53
CA VAL A 188 -7.22 16.55 -18.24
C VAL A 188 -6.40 17.19 -17.13
N SER A 189 -7.05 18.03 -16.31
CA SER A 189 -6.44 18.65 -15.14
C SER A 189 -7.09 18.11 -13.87
N ALA A 190 -6.32 17.36 -13.08
CA ALA A 190 -6.72 16.88 -11.76
C ALA A 190 -5.49 16.75 -10.86
N PRO A 191 -5.62 16.97 -9.54
CA PRO A 191 -4.49 16.88 -8.61
C PRO A 191 -3.93 15.47 -8.48
N ILE A 192 -4.76 14.45 -8.72
CA ILE A 192 -4.36 13.05 -8.76
C ILE A 192 -4.84 12.45 -10.07
N GLN A 193 -3.90 11.86 -10.81
CA GLN A 193 -4.14 11.17 -12.07
C GLN A 193 -3.45 9.80 -12.01
N LEU A 194 -4.12 8.76 -12.48
CA LEU A 194 -3.55 7.42 -12.57
C LEU A 194 -3.83 6.88 -13.96
N LEU A 195 -2.79 6.82 -14.77
CA LEU A 195 -2.81 6.39 -16.15
C LEU A 195 -2.32 4.93 -16.23
N LEU A 196 -3.22 4.04 -16.62
CA LEU A 196 -2.94 2.64 -16.91
C LEU A 196 -2.78 2.50 -18.43
N VAL A 197 -1.59 2.10 -18.88
CA VAL A 197 -1.30 1.89 -20.31
C VAL A 197 -0.60 0.56 -20.48
N PRO A 198 -1.35 -0.53 -20.74
CA PRO A 198 -0.75 -1.81 -21.05
C PRO A 198 0.09 -1.70 -22.33
N SER A 199 1.25 -2.38 -22.37
CA SER A 199 2.05 -2.47 -23.59
C SER A 199 1.43 -3.43 -24.61
N ALA A 200 1.88 -3.34 -25.87
CA ALA A 200 1.41 -4.26 -26.91
C ALA A 200 1.58 -5.75 -26.54
N ASP A 201 2.68 -6.08 -25.85
CA ASP A 201 2.94 -7.43 -25.37
C ASP A 201 1.98 -7.82 -24.23
N GLN A 202 1.71 -6.90 -23.29
CA GLN A 202 0.74 -7.13 -22.21
C GLN A 202 -0.68 -7.32 -22.77
N HIS A 203 -1.05 -6.55 -23.78
CA HIS A 203 -2.31 -6.74 -24.52
C HIS A 203 -2.39 -8.13 -25.15
N ARG A 204 -1.31 -8.60 -25.80
CA ARG A 204 -1.25 -9.93 -26.39
C ARG A 204 -1.40 -11.02 -25.32
N VAL A 205 -0.65 -10.90 -24.22
CA VAL A 205 -0.72 -11.84 -23.09
C VAL A 205 -2.14 -11.89 -22.54
N LEU A 206 -2.75 -10.74 -22.21
CA LEU A 206 -4.14 -10.69 -21.74
C LEU A 206 -5.10 -11.33 -22.75
N LYS A 207 -4.90 -11.11 -24.04
CA LYS A 207 -5.77 -11.66 -25.09
C LYS A 207 -5.67 -13.18 -25.22
N GLU A 208 -4.48 -13.74 -25.05
CA GLU A 208 -4.17 -15.16 -25.32
C GLU A 208 -4.20 -16.04 -24.07
N THR A 209 -3.87 -15.50 -22.89
CA THR A 209 -3.65 -16.30 -21.68
C THR A 209 -4.69 -16.07 -20.58
N LEU A 210 -5.66 -15.17 -20.75
CA LEU A 210 -6.66 -14.92 -19.72
C LEU A 210 -7.50 -16.19 -19.48
N PRO A 211 -7.55 -16.70 -18.24
CA PRO A 211 -8.33 -17.88 -17.93
C PRO A 211 -9.83 -17.59 -18.07
N LYS A 212 -10.61 -18.63 -18.32
CA LYS A 212 -12.07 -18.53 -18.23
C LYS A 212 -12.47 -18.39 -16.77
N PHE A 213 -13.17 -17.31 -16.44
CA PHE A 213 -13.69 -17.10 -15.09
C PHE A 213 -14.96 -17.92 -14.85
N PRO A 214 -15.22 -18.34 -13.60
CA PRO A 214 -16.51 -18.93 -13.23
C PRO A 214 -17.61 -17.86 -13.29
N PRO A 215 -18.90 -18.27 -13.37
CA PRO A 215 -20.02 -17.36 -13.13
C PRO A 215 -19.85 -16.62 -11.80
N PRO A 216 -20.21 -15.32 -11.72
CA PRO A 216 -20.87 -14.50 -12.75
C PRO A 216 -19.93 -13.86 -13.80
N TRP A 217 -18.60 -14.01 -13.70
CA TRP A 217 -17.63 -13.31 -14.58
C TRP A 217 -17.25 -14.08 -15.85
N GLN A 218 -18.03 -15.08 -16.24
CA GLN A 218 -17.75 -15.92 -17.42
C GLN A 218 -17.63 -15.14 -18.75
N GLU A 219 -18.20 -13.93 -18.82
CA GLU A 219 -18.18 -13.05 -19.98
C GLU A 219 -16.90 -12.20 -20.08
N VAL A 220 -16.08 -12.18 -19.01
CA VAL A 220 -14.77 -11.52 -19.01
C VAL A 220 -13.81 -12.37 -19.83
N THR A 221 -13.53 -11.91 -21.06
CA THR A 221 -12.58 -12.57 -21.97
C THR A 221 -11.36 -11.70 -22.23
N GLY A 222 -10.27 -12.33 -22.66
CA GLY A 222 -9.06 -11.64 -23.09
C GLY A 222 -9.34 -10.53 -24.10
N PRO A 223 -10.07 -10.81 -25.21
CA PRO A 223 -10.49 -9.79 -26.16
C PRO A 223 -11.34 -8.67 -25.56
N THR A 224 -12.31 -8.98 -24.69
CA THR A 224 -13.15 -7.95 -24.06
C THR A 224 -12.33 -6.96 -23.23
N LEU A 225 -11.32 -7.45 -22.50
CA LEU A 225 -10.40 -6.59 -21.74
C LEU A 225 -9.40 -5.87 -22.65
N SER A 226 -8.75 -6.60 -23.56
CA SER A 226 -7.66 -6.06 -24.39
C SER A 226 -8.18 -5.03 -25.38
N ASP A 227 -9.32 -5.30 -26.04
CA ASP A 227 -9.88 -4.39 -27.04
C ASP A 227 -10.72 -3.29 -26.35
N GLY A 228 -11.27 -3.57 -25.16
CA GLY A 228 -12.03 -2.63 -24.33
C GLY A 228 -11.20 -1.55 -23.65
N MET A 229 -9.92 -1.81 -23.36
CA MET A 229 -9.05 -0.88 -22.64
C MET A 229 -7.65 -0.80 -23.25
N GLN A 230 -7.47 0.09 -24.23
CA GLN A 230 -6.16 0.49 -24.77
C GLN A 230 -5.39 1.34 -23.75
N TRP A 231 -6.10 2.19 -23.02
CA TRP A 231 -5.60 2.87 -21.83
C TRP A 231 -6.77 3.19 -20.90
N GLY A 232 -6.47 3.38 -19.62
CA GLY A 232 -7.39 3.86 -18.59
C GLY A 232 -6.82 5.06 -17.85
N MET A 233 -7.65 6.03 -17.50
CA MET A 233 -7.30 7.18 -16.68
C MET A 233 -8.27 7.26 -15.52
N LEU A 234 -7.75 7.17 -14.30
CA LEU A 234 -8.46 7.55 -13.08
C LEU A 234 -8.03 8.96 -12.69
N THR A 235 -8.99 9.82 -12.41
CA THR A 235 -8.74 11.16 -11.85
C THR A 235 -9.49 11.34 -10.55
N VAL A 236 -8.84 11.98 -9.57
CA VAL A 236 -9.48 12.42 -8.33
C VAL A 236 -9.36 13.94 -8.23
N THR A 237 -10.50 14.62 -8.06
CA THR A 237 -10.58 16.05 -7.73
C THR A 237 -11.29 16.20 -6.39
N ALA A 238 -11.07 17.29 -5.63
CA ALA A 238 -11.66 17.45 -4.28
C ALA A 238 -12.53 18.70 -4.09
N ALA A 239 -12.67 19.56 -5.09
CA ALA A 239 -13.42 20.81 -4.97
C ALA A 239 -14.47 20.95 -6.09
N PRO A 240 -15.74 21.31 -5.78
CA PRO A 240 -16.37 21.45 -4.45
C PRO A 240 -16.80 20.12 -3.81
N HIS A 241 -16.68 18.99 -4.50
CA HIS A 241 -16.97 17.63 -4.04
C HIS A 241 -15.81 16.72 -4.46
N ILE A 242 -15.53 15.63 -3.73
CA ILE A 242 -14.61 14.63 -4.28
C ILE A 242 -15.28 13.99 -5.47
N GLN A 243 -14.59 14.02 -6.61
CA GLN A 243 -15.03 13.34 -7.82
C GLN A 243 -13.96 12.34 -8.21
N VAL A 244 -14.36 11.08 -8.30
CA VAL A 244 -13.55 10.02 -8.87
C VAL A 244 -14.11 9.73 -10.25
N ARG A 245 -13.29 9.94 -11.28
CA ARG A 245 -13.66 9.63 -12.66
C ARG A 245 -12.70 8.62 -13.24
N LEU A 246 -13.25 7.56 -13.80
CA LEU A 246 -12.56 6.56 -14.60
C LEU A 246 -12.95 6.76 -16.06
N VAL A 247 -11.96 6.85 -16.94
CA VAL A 247 -12.15 6.92 -18.38
C VAL A 247 -11.27 5.85 -19.02
N PHE A 248 -11.85 5.02 -19.88
CA PHE A 248 -11.14 4.03 -20.66
C PHE A 248 -11.30 4.34 -22.14
N GLN A 249 -10.20 4.22 -22.88
CA GLN A 249 -10.23 4.25 -24.33
C GLN A 249 -10.25 2.83 -24.84
N SER A 250 -11.31 2.48 -25.55
CA SER A 250 -11.43 1.22 -26.29
C SER A 250 -10.91 1.37 -27.71
N ARG A 251 -10.69 0.24 -28.40
CA ARG A 251 -10.24 0.23 -29.80
C ARG A 251 -11.21 0.93 -30.74
N ASP A 252 -12.50 0.71 -30.53
CA ASP A 252 -13.60 1.22 -31.33
C ASP A 252 -14.90 1.26 -30.50
N ALA A 253 -15.98 1.77 -31.07
CA ALA A 253 -17.25 1.92 -30.36
C ALA A 253 -17.89 0.57 -29.96
N ALA A 254 -17.74 -0.47 -30.80
CA ALA A 254 -18.28 -1.79 -30.48
C ALA A 254 -17.53 -2.45 -29.31
N ALA A 255 -16.21 -2.28 -29.27
CA ALA A 255 -15.39 -2.70 -28.14
C ALA A 255 -15.74 -1.94 -26.85
N ALA A 256 -16.05 -0.64 -26.96
CA ALA A 256 -16.50 0.17 -25.83
C ALA A 256 -17.84 -0.31 -25.26
N GLU A 257 -18.81 -0.63 -26.12
CA GLU A 257 -20.10 -1.20 -25.69
C GLU A 257 -19.92 -2.56 -24.98
N ALA A 258 -19.12 -3.47 -25.56
CA ALA A 258 -18.85 -4.77 -24.96
C ALA A 258 -18.12 -4.64 -23.60
N PHE A 259 -17.15 -3.72 -23.50
CA PHE A 259 -16.41 -3.46 -22.27
C PHE A 259 -17.30 -2.83 -21.19
N ALA A 260 -18.14 -1.85 -21.56
CA ALA A 260 -19.10 -1.24 -20.65
C ALA A 260 -20.10 -2.25 -20.10
N HIS A 261 -20.63 -3.14 -20.95
CA HIS A 261 -21.51 -4.22 -20.52
C HIS A 261 -20.80 -5.15 -19.52
N MET A 262 -19.58 -5.59 -19.84
CA MET A 262 -18.77 -6.42 -18.95
C MET A 262 -18.51 -5.74 -17.60
N LEU A 263 -18.18 -4.45 -17.59
CA LEU A 263 -17.98 -3.69 -16.35
C LEU A 263 -19.27 -3.62 -15.52
N ASP A 264 -20.41 -3.36 -16.16
CA ASP A 264 -21.71 -3.26 -15.50
C ASP A 264 -22.10 -4.58 -14.83
N THR A 265 -22.01 -5.70 -15.56
CA THR A 265 -22.25 -7.04 -15.03
C THR A 265 -21.26 -7.41 -13.92
N SER A 266 -19.99 -7.05 -14.07
CA SER A 266 -18.96 -7.32 -13.06
C SER A 266 -19.19 -6.52 -11.77
N LEU A 267 -19.66 -5.27 -11.89
CA LEU A 267 -20.04 -4.44 -10.74
C LEU A 267 -21.29 -5.01 -10.04
N ASP A 268 -22.31 -5.44 -10.78
CA ASP A 268 -23.49 -6.10 -10.20
C ASP A 268 -23.10 -7.35 -9.42
N ALA A 269 -22.28 -8.21 -10.04
CA ALA A 269 -21.74 -9.39 -9.40
C ALA A 269 -20.99 -9.09 -8.10
N LEU A 270 -20.12 -8.08 -8.12
CA LEU A 270 -19.30 -7.67 -6.97
C LEU A 270 -20.19 -7.27 -5.78
N VAL A 271 -21.24 -6.51 -6.03
CA VAL A 271 -22.18 -6.02 -5.00
C VAL A 271 -23.03 -7.14 -4.37
N GLN A 272 -23.15 -8.29 -5.04
CA GLN A 272 -23.82 -9.48 -4.49
C GLN A 272 -22.91 -10.34 -3.60
N LEU A 273 -21.62 -10.06 -3.51
CA LEU A 273 -20.71 -10.87 -2.70
C LEU A 273 -20.95 -10.63 -1.20
N PRO A 274 -21.09 -11.69 -0.39
CA PRO A 274 -21.39 -11.56 1.04
C PRO A 274 -20.40 -10.68 1.80
N PHE A 275 -19.09 -10.80 1.52
CA PHE A 275 -18.07 -9.98 2.17
C PHE A 275 -18.19 -8.49 1.81
N VAL A 276 -18.64 -8.17 0.59
CA VAL A 276 -18.84 -6.78 0.14
C VAL A 276 -20.05 -6.18 0.83
N GLN A 277 -21.16 -6.93 0.92
CA GLN A 277 -22.36 -6.49 1.63
C GLN A 277 -22.12 -6.32 3.13
N GLN A 278 -21.30 -7.19 3.73
CA GLN A 278 -20.88 -7.06 5.13
C GLN A 278 -19.99 -5.84 5.36
N ALA A 279 -19.01 -5.61 4.48
CA ALA A 279 -18.08 -4.47 4.58
C ALA A 279 -18.78 -3.13 4.31
N VAL A 280 -19.76 -3.11 3.38
CA VAL A 280 -20.47 -1.90 2.95
C VAL A 280 -21.98 -2.20 2.91
N PRO A 281 -22.70 -2.03 4.03
CA PRO A 281 -24.13 -2.36 4.14
C PRO A 281 -25.03 -1.67 3.10
N GLU A 282 -24.62 -0.50 2.60
CA GLU A 282 -25.35 0.29 1.60
C GLU A 282 -24.80 0.16 0.17
N VAL A 283 -23.98 -0.85 -0.11
CA VAL A 283 -23.31 -1.02 -1.41
C VAL A 283 -24.29 -1.07 -2.60
N GLY A 284 -25.50 -1.59 -2.38
CA GLY A 284 -26.55 -1.61 -3.41
C GLY A 284 -27.06 -0.21 -3.81
N ALA A 285 -27.03 0.76 -2.90
CA ALA A 285 -27.34 2.16 -3.21
C ALA A 285 -26.20 2.80 -4.02
N LEU A 286 -24.95 2.55 -3.62
CA LEU A 286 -23.76 3.02 -4.34
C LEU A 286 -23.71 2.48 -5.77
N ARG A 287 -24.07 1.22 -5.99
CA ARG A 287 -24.12 0.61 -7.34
C ARG A 287 -24.99 1.41 -8.32
N LYS A 288 -26.12 1.96 -7.87
CA LYS A 288 -27.03 2.75 -8.72
C LYS A 288 -26.41 4.06 -9.19
N LEU A 289 -25.39 4.56 -8.49
CA LEU A 289 -24.69 5.79 -8.81
C LEU A 289 -23.51 5.55 -9.75
N ILE A 290 -23.10 4.30 -9.94
CA ILE A 290 -21.92 3.91 -10.73
C ILE A 290 -22.38 3.06 -11.90
N ALA A 291 -22.74 3.73 -12.99
CA ALA A 291 -23.10 3.10 -14.26
C ALA A 291 -22.07 3.47 -15.34
N PRO A 292 -21.53 2.49 -16.08
CA PRO A 292 -20.71 2.77 -17.24
C PRO A 292 -21.50 3.54 -18.30
N SER A 293 -20.87 4.56 -18.89
CA SER A 293 -21.42 5.33 -20.01
C SER A 293 -20.47 5.23 -21.20
N VAL A 294 -21.03 5.11 -22.41
CA VAL A 294 -20.25 4.96 -23.65
C VAL A 294 -20.45 6.20 -24.52
N ALA A 295 -19.34 6.77 -24.98
CA ALA A 295 -19.31 7.89 -25.92
C ALA A 295 -18.29 7.60 -27.03
N GLY A 296 -18.77 7.12 -28.18
CA GLY A 296 -17.89 6.64 -29.24
C GLY A 296 -17.04 5.47 -28.74
N ALA A 297 -15.71 5.61 -28.83
CA ALA A 297 -14.77 4.58 -28.37
C ALA A 297 -14.33 4.76 -26.90
N GLN A 298 -14.96 5.65 -26.12
CA GLN A 298 -14.64 5.86 -24.72
C GLN A 298 -15.73 5.29 -23.81
N VAL A 299 -15.29 4.65 -22.72
CA VAL A 299 -16.14 4.21 -21.61
C VAL A 299 -15.79 5.03 -20.39
N SER A 300 -16.77 5.58 -19.68
CA SER A 300 -16.52 6.34 -18.46
C SER A 300 -17.44 5.96 -17.30
N LEU A 301 -16.88 6.02 -16.10
CA LEU A 301 -17.58 5.86 -14.83
C LEU A 301 -17.22 7.06 -13.97
N ALA A 302 -18.21 7.65 -13.30
CA ALA A 302 -17.97 8.76 -12.39
C ALA A 302 -18.71 8.53 -11.08
N VAL A 303 -18.00 8.75 -9.98
CA VAL A 303 -18.57 8.88 -8.64
C VAL A 303 -18.44 10.35 -8.27
N ILE A 304 -19.57 11.00 -8.03
CA ILE A 304 -19.62 12.36 -7.50
C ILE A 304 -20.13 12.21 -6.07
N GLU A 305 -19.38 12.71 -5.10
CA GLU A 305 -19.90 12.82 -3.73
C GLU A 305 -21.16 13.69 -3.70
N ASP A 306 -22.32 13.09 -3.44
CA ASP A 306 -23.34 13.74 -2.63
C ASP A 306 -23.22 13.25 -1.16
N ALA A 307 -23.86 13.96 -0.24
CA ALA A 307 -23.75 13.69 1.20
C ALA A 307 -24.17 12.25 1.59
N ALA A 308 -25.03 11.60 0.81
CA ALA A 308 -25.46 10.22 1.03
C ALA A 308 -24.38 9.21 0.61
N THR A 309 -23.69 9.47 -0.50
CA THR A 309 -22.56 8.67 -1.00
C THR A 309 -21.40 8.67 -0.01
N LEU A 310 -21.14 9.80 0.65
CA LEU A 310 -20.11 9.94 1.68
C LEU A 310 -20.37 9.11 2.95
N GLN A 311 -21.63 9.00 3.39
CA GLN A 311 -21.98 8.19 4.56
C GLN A 311 -21.77 6.70 4.28
N ALA A 312 -22.06 6.25 3.06
CA ALA A 312 -21.80 4.88 2.60
C ALA A 312 -20.31 4.59 2.32
N LEU A 313 -19.54 5.60 1.85
CA LEU A 313 -18.09 5.51 1.57
C LEU A 313 -17.18 5.83 2.76
N SER A 314 -17.71 6.36 3.86
CA SER A 314 -16.95 6.63 5.09
C SER A 314 -16.38 5.36 5.73
N LYS A 315 -17.06 4.22 5.57
CA LYS A 315 -16.62 2.91 6.05
C LYS A 315 -15.49 2.29 5.21
N PRO A 316 -15.48 2.32 3.87
CA PRO A 316 -14.39 1.72 3.08
C PRO A 316 -13.01 2.39 3.15
N VAL A 317 -12.84 3.57 3.78
CA VAL A 317 -11.48 4.02 4.19
C VAL A 317 -10.88 3.08 5.25
N ALA A 318 -11.73 2.41 6.05
CA ALA A 318 -11.32 1.33 6.92
C ALA A 318 -10.89 0.05 6.16
N ALA A 319 -11.20 -0.11 4.88
CA ALA A 319 -10.76 -1.28 4.09
C ALA A 319 -9.26 -1.24 3.75
N VAL A 320 -8.66 -0.05 3.66
CA VAL A 320 -7.20 0.11 3.55
C VAL A 320 -6.53 -0.26 4.88
N ILE A 321 -7.15 0.10 6.00
CA ILE A 321 -6.72 -0.32 7.35
C ILE A 321 -6.89 -1.85 7.51
N ASP A 322 -7.95 -2.44 6.97
CA ASP A 322 -8.16 -3.89 6.94
C ASP A 322 -7.14 -4.61 6.05
N THR A 323 -6.61 -3.97 5.00
CA THR A 323 -5.53 -4.57 4.18
C THR A 323 -4.23 -4.70 4.97
N LEU A 324 -3.88 -3.67 5.76
CA LEU A 324 -2.72 -3.73 6.67
C LEU A 324 -2.94 -4.77 7.77
N ARG A 325 -4.15 -4.82 8.33
CA ARG A 325 -4.53 -5.83 9.33
C ARG A 325 -4.50 -7.25 8.77
N VAL A 326 -5.02 -7.49 7.57
CA VAL A 326 -4.95 -8.80 6.87
C VAL A 326 -3.50 -9.20 6.65
N LYS A 327 -2.63 -8.26 6.27
CA LYS A 327 -1.19 -8.52 6.12
C LYS A 327 -0.54 -8.85 7.47
N SER A 328 -0.88 -8.12 8.54
CA SER A 328 -0.40 -8.41 9.90
C SER A 328 -0.84 -9.81 10.37
N VAL A 329 -2.11 -10.16 10.17
CA VAL A 329 -2.64 -11.51 10.45
C VAL A 329 -1.90 -12.58 9.64
N ASN A 330 -1.58 -12.32 8.37
CA ASN A 330 -0.80 -13.25 7.56
C ASN A 330 0.64 -13.39 8.06
N ASN A 331 1.26 -12.30 8.53
CA ASN A 331 2.58 -12.36 9.18
C ASN A 331 2.54 -13.24 10.43
N PHE A 332 1.55 -13.06 11.31
CA PHE A 332 1.35 -13.92 12.48
C PHE A 332 1.17 -15.39 12.10
N LYS A 333 0.39 -15.70 11.05
CA LYS A 333 0.21 -17.07 10.58
C LYS A 333 1.52 -17.69 10.07
N GLN A 334 2.35 -16.92 9.36
CA GLN A 334 3.67 -17.37 8.91
C GLN A 334 4.62 -17.60 10.10
N ILE A 335 4.62 -16.71 11.09
CA ILE A 335 5.38 -16.89 12.34
C ILE A 335 4.91 -18.14 13.08
N GLY A 336 3.59 -18.33 13.23
CA GLY A 336 3.03 -19.53 13.87
C GLY A 336 3.42 -20.81 13.15
N LEU A 337 3.32 -20.84 11.82
CA LEU A 337 3.76 -21.99 11.02
C LEU A 337 5.26 -22.27 11.22
N ALA A 338 6.10 -21.24 11.22
CA ALA A 338 7.53 -21.39 11.47
C ALA A 338 7.82 -21.90 12.90
N MET A 339 7.09 -21.43 13.90
CA MET A 339 7.19 -21.90 15.30
C MET A 339 6.81 -23.38 15.42
N HIS A 340 5.73 -23.82 14.74
CA HIS A 340 5.34 -25.23 14.72
C HIS A 340 6.35 -26.10 13.97
N ASN A 341 6.86 -25.64 12.82
CA ASN A 341 7.91 -26.37 12.10
C ASN A 341 9.21 -26.47 12.92
N TYR A 342 9.57 -25.41 13.65
CA TYR A 342 10.67 -25.44 14.61
C TYR A 342 10.40 -26.48 15.70
N HIS A 343 9.21 -26.46 16.30
CA HIS A 343 8.79 -27.43 17.32
C HIS A 343 8.86 -28.87 16.80
N ASP A 344 8.43 -29.13 15.56
CA ASP A 344 8.47 -30.46 14.97
C ASP A 344 9.90 -30.99 14.83
N VAL A 345 10.86 -30.13 14.50
CA VAL A 345 12.28 -30.48 14.36
C VAL A 345 12.97 -30.61 15.71
N TYR A 346 12.82 -29.61 16.59
CA TYR A 346 13.59 -29.49 17.84
C TYR A 346 12.83 -29.99 19.08
N LYS A 347 11.61 -30.48 18.91
CA LYS A 347 10.73 -31.05 19.94
C LYS A 347 10.33 -30.09 21.05
N GLY A 348 10.37 -28.79 20.78
CA GLY A 348 9.96 -27.71 21.68
C GLY A 348 10.02 -26.36 20.96
N PHE A 349 9.34 -25.34 21.49
CA PHE A 349 9.39 -23.98 20.93
C PHE A 349 10.78 -23.35 21.11
N PRO A 350 11.22 -22.43 20.24
CA PRO A 350 12.50 -21.76 20.45
C PRO A 350 12.48 -21.00 21.78
N SER A 351 13.59 -21.02 22.52
CA SER A 351 13.77 -20.12 23.66
C SER A 351 13.75 -18.67 23.18
N ALA A 352 13.29 -17.73 24.03
CA ALA A 352 13.24 -16.30 23.69
C ALA A 352 14.61 -15.75 23.22
N ALA A 353 15.69 -16.31 23.79
CA ALA A 353 17.07 -16.03 23.43
C ALA A 353 17.86 -17.33 23.30
N SER A 354 18.87 -17.35 22.44
CA SER A 354 20.01 -18.26 22.59
C SER A 354 20.99 -17.72 23.63
N PHE A 355 21.77 -18.61 24.22
CA PHE A 355 22.73 -18.28 25.27
C PHE A 355 24.08 -18.91 24.99
N ASP A 356 25.15 -18.22 25.36
CA ASP A 356 26.49 -18.83 25.40
C ASP A 356 26.64 -19.76 26.61
N ALA A 357 27.81 -20.41 26.72
CA ALA A 357 28.12 -21.31 27.83
C ALA A 357 28.12 -20.63 29.21
N ALA A 358 28.23 -19.29 29.26
CA ALA A 358 28.17 -18.50 30.49
C ALA A 358 26.73 -18.00 30.80
N GLY A 359 25.75 -18.34 29.97
CA GLY A 359 24.36 -17.88 30.12
C GLY A 359 24.13 -16.45 29.65
N LYS A 360 25.05 -15.87 28.87
CA LYS A 360 24.85 -14.55 28.26
C LYS A 360 23.92 -14.70 27.04
N PRO A 361 22.85 -13.87 26.93
CA PRO A 361 21.97 -13.93 25.78
C PRO A 361 22.68 -13.45 24.51
N LEU A 362 22.46 -14.18 23.40
CA LEU A 362 23.10 -13.96 22.11
C LEU A 362 22.10 -13.40 21.09
N LEU A 363 21.22 -14.25 20.55
CA LEU A 363 20.31 -13.92 19.45
C LEU A 363 18.85 -14.19 19.83
N SER A 364 17.94 -13.41 19.26
CA SER A 364 16.49 -13.61 19.41
C SER A 364 15.99 -14.92 18.79
N TRP A 365 14.90 -15.47 19.35
CA TRP A 365 14.09 -16.53 18.74
C TRP A 365 13.79 -16.31 17.25
N ARG A 366 13.63 -15.04 16.82
CA ARG A 366 13.37 -14.66 15.43
C ARG A 366 14.47 -15.11 14.47
N VAL A 367 15.74 -15.05 14.91
CA VAL A 367 16.89 -15.51 14.11
C VAL A 367 16.83 -17.04 13.95
N HIS A 368 16.46 -17.76 15.00
CA HIS A 368 16.34 -19.22 14.98
C HIS A 368 15.16 -19.73 14.15
N LEU A 369 14.18 -18.86 13.82
CA LEU A 369 13.08 -19.19 12.91
C LEU A 369 13.43 -19.01 11.42
N LEU A 370 14.51 -18.32 11.07
CA LEU A 370 14.85 -18.03 9.67
C LEU A 370 14.86 -19.26 8.75
N PRO A 371 15.39 -20.43 9.15
CA PRO A 371 15.35 -21.63 8.31
C PRO A 371 13.93 -22.12 7.98
N PHE A 372 12.95 -21.79 8.81
CA PHE A 372 11.55 -22.17 8.69
C PHE A 372 10.70 -21.09 7.99
N LEU A 373 11.33 -19.98 7.58
CA LEU A 373 10.75 -18.84 6.87
C LEU A 373 11.37 -18.67 5.48
N ASP A 374 11.98 -19.72 4.93
CA ASP A 374 12.73 -19.70 3.66
C ASP A 374 13.90 -18.68 3.66
N GLN A 375 14.45 -18.37 4.84
CA GLN A 375 15.58 -17.44 5.03
C GLN A 375 16.88 -18.16 5.43
N VAL A 376 17.11 -19.37 4.90
CA VAL A 376 18.29 -20.19 5.22
C VAL A 376 19.60 -19.47 4.88
N ASP A 377 19.65 -18.72 3.78
CA ASP A 377 20.86 -18.00 3.37
C ASP A 377 21.17 -16.80 4.28
N LEU A 378 20.13 -16.14 4.82
CA LEU A 378 20.31 -15.13 5.85
C LEU A 378 20.75 -15.76 7.17
N TYR A 379 20.15 -16.90 7.55
CA TYR A 379 20.54 -17.63 8.76
C TYR A 379 22.02 -18.02 8.77
N ARG A 380 22.54 -18.50 7.64
CA ARG A 380 23.96 -18.87 7.47
C ARG A 380 24.94 -17.70 7.60
N GLN A 381 24.46 -16.46 7.46
CA GLN A 381 25.30 -15.27 7.62
C GLN A 381 25.49 -14.90 9.09
N PHE A 382 24.62 -15.34 10.00
CA PHE A 382 24.76 -15.05 11.42
C PHE A 382 25.89 -15.87 12.07
N HIS A 383 26.69 -15.21 12.91
CA HIS A 383 27.54 -15.90 13.87
C HIS A 383 26.70 -16.22 15.11
N LEU A 384 26.30 -17.49 15.24
CA LEU A 384 25.35 -17.95 16.25
C LEU A 384 25.91 -17.98 17.68
N ASP A 385 27.23 -17.93 17.80
CA ASP A 385 28.00 -17.85 19.05
C ASP A 385 28.32 -16.40 19.46
N GLU A 386 27.88 -15.41 18.69
CA GLU A 386 28.06 -13.99 18.95
C GLU A 386 26.73 -13.29 19.31
N PRO A 387 26.77 -12.22 20.11
CA PRO A 387 25.57 -11.45 20.40
C PRO A 387 25.04 -10.72 19.16
N TRP A 388 23.76 -10.36 19.20
CA TRP A 388 23.05 -9.65 18.13
C TRP A 388 23.70 -8.32 17.71
N ASP A 389 24.42 -7.68 18.63
CA ASP A 389 25.12 -6.40 18.45
C ASP A 389 26.64 -6.57 18.27
N SER A 390 27.13 -7.77 17.94
CA SER A 390 28.53 -7.93 17.55
C SER A 390 28.83 -7.15 16.27
N GLU A 391 30.12 -6.82 16.06
CA GLU A 391 30.56 -6.10 14.85
C GLU A 391 30.09 -6.78 13.56
N HIS A 392 29.98 -8.11 13.57
CA HIS A 392 29.48 -8.93 12.48
C HIS A 392 27.94 -8.92 12.41
N ASN A 393 27.26 -9.37 13.46
CA ASN A 393 25.80 -9.59 13.43
C ASN A 393 24.99 -8.29 13.30
N GLN A 394 25.50 -7.16 13.82
CA GLN A 394 24.78 -5.88 13.74
C GLN A 394 24.53 -5.44 12.29
N LYS A 395 25.39 -5.84 11.34
CA LYS A 395 25.25 -5.51 9.90
C LYS A 395 24.05 -6.20 9.27
N LEU A 396 23.59 -7.30 9.86
CA LEU A 396 22.45 -8.10 9.38
C LEU A 396 21.10 -7.54 9.87
N ILE A 397 21.09 -6.56 10.78
CA ILE A 397 19.86 -5.94 11.30
C ILE A 397 19.01 -5.36 10.17
N ALA A 398 19.64 -4.73 9.17
CA ALA A 398 18.96 -4.14 8.02
C ALA A 398 18.27 -5.18 7.11
N LEU A 399 18.66 -6.45 7.20
CA LEU A 399 18.11 -7.55 6.40
C LEU A 399 16.91 -8.23 7.08
N MET A 400 16.15 -7.49 7.90
CA MET A 400 14.98 -8.03 8.59
C MET A 400 13.95 -8.60 7.60
N PRO A 401 13.55 -9.88 7.73
CA PRO A 401 12.50 -10.43 6.91
C PRO A 401 11.17 -9.67 7.05
N PRO A 402 10.43 -9.40 5.95
CA PRO A 402 9.17 -8.65 5.99
C PRO A 402 8.10 -9.23 6.90
N VAL A 403 8.17 -10.54 7.19
CA VAL A 403 7.24 -11.23 8.11
C VAL A 403 7.33 -10.71 9.55
N PHE A 404 8.46 -10.11 9.95
CA PHE A 404 8.62 -9.50 11.28
C PHE A 404 8.22 -8.02 11.31
N ALA A 405 7.88 -7.42 10.18
CA ALA A 405 7.45 -6.02 10.13
C ALA A 405 5.93 -5.90 10.32
N ASP A 406 5.50 -5.07 11.26
CA ASP A 406 4.08 -4.68 11.36
C ASP A 406 3.76 -3.70 10.23
N PRO A 407 2.89 -4.06 9.26
CA PRO A 407 2.56 -3.19 8.13
C PRO A 407 1.81 -1.90 8.55
N ALA A 408 1.26 -1.85 9.76
CA ALA A 408 0.60 -0.67 10.30
C ALA A 408 1.53 0.25 11.11
N ALA A 409 2.73 -0.23 11.48
CA ALA A 409 3.68 0.53 12.27
C ALA A 409 4.72 1.23 11.38
N SER A 410 4.94 2.52 11.61
CA SER A 410 6.07 3.26 11.03
C SER A 410 7.24 3.19 12.02
N LEU A 411 8.17 2.26 11.78
CA LEU A 411 9.32 1.99 12.65
C LEU A 411 10.63 2.25 11.92
N GLN A 412 11.69 2.46 12.69
CA GLN A 412 13.05 2.46 12.14
C GLN A 412 13.39 1.09 11.52
N PRO A 413 14.21 1.06 10.45
CA PRO A 413 14.65 -0.19 9.84
C PRO A 413 15.21 -1.19 10.85
N GLY A 414 14.80 -2.46 10.73
CA GLY A 414 15.24 -3.53 11.64
C GLY A 414 14.51 -3.59 12.99
N MET A 415 13.49 -2.75 13.22
CA MET A 415 12.66 -2.81 14.42
C MET A 415 11.38 -3.61 14.20
N THR A 416 10.92 -4.33 15.23
CA THR A 416 9.69 -5.14 15.21
C THR A 416 8.84 -4.92 16.46
N THR A 417 7.52 -5.03 16.31
CA THR A 417 6.53 -5.03 17.40
C THR A 417 5.94 -6.42 17.67
N TYR A 418 6.32 -7.45 16.92
CA TYR A 418 5.84 -8.80 17.15
C TYR A 418 6.70 -9.48 18.20
N LEU A 419 6.30 -9.40 19.48
CA LEU A 419 7.08 -9.88 20.63
C LEU A 419 6.46 -11.13 21.26
N VAL A 420 7.28 -11.99 21.87
CA VAL A 420 6.76 -13.06 22.73
C VAL A 420 6.52 -12.53 24.16
N PRO A 421 5.50 -12.98 24.89
CA PRO A 421 5.39 -12.71 26.32
C PRO A 421 6.50 -13.43 27.10
N ILE A 422 7.21 -12.71 27.97
CA ILE A 422 8.21 -13.26 28.89
C ILE A 422 7.78 -13.00 30.33
N GLY A 423 7.73 -14.07 31.11
CA GLY A 423 7.43 -14.08 32.54
C GLY A 423 7.43 -15.50 33.06
N GLU A 424 7.43 -15.67 34.39
CA GLU A 424 7.21 -16.97 35.00
C GLU A 424 5.88 -17.57 34.50
N GLY A 425 5.88 -18.85 34.13
CA GLY A 425 4.66 -19.54 33.65
C GLY A 425 4.24 -19.27 32.19
N THR A 426 4.91 -18.35 31.48
CA THR A 426 4.70 -18.11 30.04
C THR A 426 5.41 -19.15 29.17
N VAL A 427 5.01 -19.29 27.91
CA VAL A 427 5.62 -20.24 26.94
C VAL A 427 7.10 -19.95 26.70
N PHE A 428 7.49 -18.67 26.72
CA PHE A 428 8.86 -18.20 26.46
C PHE A 428 9.52 -17.64 27.73
N GLY A 429 9.05 -18.06 28.90
CA GLY A 429 9.53 -17.62 30.21
C GLY A 429 10.95 -18.07 30.53
N THR A 430 11.37 -17.84 31.78
CA THR A 430 12.72 -18.18 32.27
C THR A 430 12.86 -19.70 32.46
N GLY A 431 13.04 -20.45 31.36
CA GLY A 431 13.14 -21.91 31.39
C GLY A 431 13.55 -22.54 30.04
N GLU A 432 13.60 -23.87 30.04
CA GLU A 432 13.86 -24.70 28.85
C GLU A 432 12.75 -24.56 27.80
N SER A 433 13.04 -25.03 26.58
CA SER A 433 12.10 -25.10 25.46
C SER A 433 10.81 -25.86 25.85
N LEU A 434 9.67 -25.14 25.87
CA LEU A 434 8.37 -25.72 26.23
C LEU A 434 7.79 -26.53 25.06
N LYS A 435 7.19 -27.70 25.36
CA LYS A 435 6.53 -28.54 24.36
C LYS A 435 5.04 -28.24 24.25
N LEU A 436 4.47 -28.49 23.07
CA LEU A 436 3.05 -28.28 22.82
C LEU A 436 2.13 -29.06 23.80
N ASN A 437 2.50 -30.29 24.14
CA ASN A 437 1.76 -31.13 25.09
C ASN A 437 1.96 -30.72 26.56
N GLU A 438 2.88 -29.80 26.83
CA GLU A 438 3.10 -29.17 28.13
C GLU A 438 2.31 -27.87 28.26
N ILE A 439 1.49 -27.46 27.29
CA ILE A 439 0.57 -26.32 27.41
C ILE A 439 -0.79 -26.84 27.89
N ARG A 440 -0.98 -26.92 29.21
CA ARG A 440 -2.16 -27.55 29.83
C ARG A 440 -3.38 -26.66 29.91
N ASP A 441 -3.21 -25.34 29.85
CA ASP A 441 -4.34 -24.39 29.87
C ASP A 441 -5.03 -24.27 28.50
N GLY A 442 -4.50 -24.98 27.49
CA GLY A 442 -5.06 -25.11 26.15
C GLY A 442 -4.33 -24.24 25.13
N THR A 443 -3.86 -24.86 24.04
CA THR A 443 -3.10 -24.16 22.99
C THR A 443 -3.91 -23.06 22.29
N SER A 444 -5.25 -23.20 22.24
CA SER A 444 -6.17 -22.19 21.69
C SER A 444 -6.48 -21.03 22.64
N ASN A 445 -5.92 -21.05 23.87
CA ASN A 445 -6.14 -20.05 24.91
C ASN A 445 -4.83 -19.38 25.33
N THR A 446 -3.69 -20.04 25.13
CA THR A 446 -2.36 -19.50 25.45
C THR A 446 -1.78 -18.67 24.29
N ILE A 447 -1.42 -17.41 24.57
CA ILE A 447 -0.77 -16.47 23.66
C ILE A 447 0.70 -16.84 23.47
N MET A 448 1.11 -16.91 22.21
CA MET A 448 2.47 -17.15 21.76
C MET A 448 3.20 -15.84 21.39
N VAL A 449 2.57 -15.00 20.57
CA VAL A 449 3.16 -13.74 20.07
C VAL A 449 2.11 -12.63 20.16
N VAL A 450 2.54 -11.43 20.51
CA VAL A 450 1.71 -10.22 20.63
C VAL A 450 2.23 -9.10 19.72
N ASN A 451 1.32 -8.29 19.18
CA ASN A 451 1.68 -7.04 18.52
C ASN A 451 1.71 -5.90 19.54
N VAL A 452 2.89 -5.49 20.00
CA VAL A 452 3.06 -4.41 20.98
C VAL A 452 2.95 -3.01 20.35
N MET A 453 2.90 -1.98 21.18
CA MET A 453 2.95 -0.59 20.74
C MET A 453 4.32 -0.22 20.12
N PRO A 454 4.39 0.71 19.15
CA PRO A 454 5.65 1.12 18.51
C PRO A 454 6.75 1.61 19.47
N ASP A 455 6.39 2.21 20.61
CA ASP A 455 7.33 2.64 21.65
C ASP A 455 8.00 1.47 22.40
N ARG A 456 7.47 0.26 22.23
CA ARG A 456 8.02 -1.00 22.73
C ARG A 456 8.74 -1.81 21.65
N ALA A 457 8.85 -1.29 20.43
CA ALA A 457 9.54 -1.98 19.36
C ALA A 457 11.02 -2.23 19.72
N VAL A 458 11.52 -3.38 19.28
CA VAL A 458 12.90 -3.83 19.53
C VAL A 458 13.58 -4.16 18.21
N VAL A 459 14.91 -4.13 18.19
CA VAL A 459 15.68 -4.67 17.07
C VAL A 459 15.37 -6.17 16.93
N TRP A 460 15.00 -6.64 15.74
CA TRP A 460 14.48 -8.00 15.56
C TRP A 460 15.48 -9.11 15.91
N THR A 461 16.79 -8.85 15.83
CA THR A 461 17.84 -9.80 16.24
C THR A 461 18.11 -9.79 17.73
N LYS A 462 17.70 -8.72 18.45
CA LYS A 462 17.95 -8.53 19.87
C LYS A 462 17.07 -9.47 20.70
N PRO A 463 17.63 -10.22 21.67
CA PRO A 463 16.87 -11.04 22.62
C PRO A 463 16.16 -10.16 23.66
N ALA A 464 15.20 -9.37 23.22
CA ALA A 464 14.35 -8.53 24.05
C ALA A 464 12.90 -8.68 23.59
N ASP A 465 11.99 -8.94 24.53
CA ASP A 465 10.57 -9.13 24.24
C ASP A 465 9.68 -8.56 25.36
N LEU A 466 8.38 -8.86 25.36
CA LEU A 466 7.42 -8.23 26.26
C LEU A 466 7.45 -8.88 27.65
N ALA A 467 8.04 -8.20 28.62
CA ALA A 467 7.88 -8.58 30.02
C ALA A 467 6.43 -8.37 30.49
N VAL A 468 5.75 -9.44 30.88
CA VAL A 468 4.35 -9.39 31.34
C VAL A 468 4.26 -9.46 32.87
N THR A 469 3.28 -8.76 33.45
CA THR A 469 3.04 -8.75 34.91
C THR A 469 1.54 -8.79 35.21
N GLU A 470 1.17 -9.46 36.32
CA GLU A 470 -0.23 -9.57 36.76
C GLU A 470 -0.84 -8.21 37.10
N ALA A 471 -0.02 -7.30 37.64
CA ALA A 471 -0.48 -5.98 38.05
C ALA A 471 -0.89 -5.09 36.87
N ALA A 472 -0.31 -5.31 35.68
CA ALA A 472 -0.55 -4.45 34.53
C ALA A 472 -0.36 -5.19 33.17
N PRO A 473 -1.18 -6.22 32.88
CA PRO A 473 -0.99 -7.11 31.73
C PRO A 473 -1.26 -6.43 30.37
N LEU A 474 -1.95 -5.29 30.36
CA LEU A 474 -2.21 -4.47 29.17
C LEU A 474 -1.07 -3.49 28.84
N THR A 475 -0.05 -3.38 29.70
CA THR A 475 1.04 -2.41 29.52
C THR A 475 1.81 -2.67 28.23
N GLY A 476 1.89 -1.64 27.37
CA GLY A 476 2.59 -1.73 26.09
C GLY A 476 1.80 -2.38 24.97
N LEU A 477 0.52 -2.75 25.19
CA LEU A 477 -0.36 -3.36 24.18
C LEU A 477 -1.43 -2.39 23.69
N ILE A 478 -1.90 -1.49 24.57
CA ILE A 478 -2.93 -0.50 24.29
C ILE A 478 -2.45 0.92 24.62
N SER A 479 -3.12 1.92 24.05
CA SER A 479 -2.97 3.34 24.39
C SER A 479 -4.30 4.05 24.15
N ASP A 480 -4.40 5.34 24.51
CA ASP A 480 -5.57 6.16 24.16
C ASP A 480 -5.88 6.12 22.65
N SER A 481 -4.84 5.98 21.83
CA SER A 481 -4.91 5.92 20.36
C SER A 481 -5.05 4.52 19.75
N ARG A 482 -4.88 3.45 20.55
CA ARG A 482 -4.96 2.04 20.10
C ARG A 482 -5.67 1.20 21.15
N GLN A 483 -6.91 0.82 20.86
CA GLN A 483 -7.75 0.03 21.75
C GLN A 483 -7.80 -1.46 21.39
N GLU A 484 -7.17 -1.87 20.29
CA GLU A 484 -7.14 -3.25 19.79
C GLU A 484 -5.71 -3.69 19.45
N PHE A 485 -5.41 -4.97 19.66
CA PHE A 485 -4.12 -5.56 19.30
C PHE A 485 -4.27 -7.02 18.88
N GLU A 486 -3.44 -7.43 17.93
CA GLU A 486 -3.39 -8.81 17.43
C GLU A 486 -2.53 -9.69 18.34
N VAL A 487 -2.98 -10.94 18.52
CA VAL A 487 -2.24 -12.00 19.20
C VAL A 487 -2.29 -13.28 18.38
N LEU A 488 -1.18 -14.00 18.37
CA LEU A 488 -1.09 -15.38 17.88
C LEU A 488 -1.16 -16.33 19.07
N LEU A 489 -2.03 -17.32 18.97
CA LEU A 489 -2.20 -18.38 19.97
C LEU A 489 -1.33 -19.59 19.63
N CYS A 490 -1.12 -20.47 20.61
CA CYS A 490 -0.26 -21.64 20.46
C CYS A 490 -0.82 -22.76 19.56
N ASP A 491 -2.07 -22.65 19.13
CA ASP A 491 -2.67 -23.50 18.10
C ASP A 491 -2.50 -22.96 16.67
N GLY A 492 -1.83 -21.80 16.52
CA GLY A 492 -1.62 -21.13 15.24
C GLY A 492 -2.75 -20.20 14.82
N SER A 493 -3.83 -20.09 15.62
CA SER A 493 -4.91 -19.13 15.36
C SER A 493 -4.53 -17.72 15.79
N VAL A 494 -5.06 -16.72 15.08
CA VAL A 494 -4.82 -15.29 15.36
C VAL A 494 -6.12 -14.67 15.86
N ARG A 495 -6.05 -13.93 16.95
CA ARG A 495 -7.19 -13.19 17.52
C ARG A 495 -6.86 -11.71 17.65
N VAL A 496 -7.89 -10.87 17.62
CA VAL A 496 -7.80 -9.46 17.98
C VAL A 496 -8.41 -9.30 19.36
N LEU A 497 -7.63 -8.79 20.31
CA LEU A 497 -8.05 -8.46 21.66
C LEU A 497 -8.19 -6.95 21.79
N ASN A 498 -8.91 -6.48 22.81
CA ASN A 498 -9.16 -5.07 23.01
C ASN A 498 -9.02 -4.65 24.49
N ASN A 499 -9.10 -3.34 24.73
CA ASN A 499 -8.99 -2.72 26.05
C ASN A 499 -10.17 -3.03 27.01
N THR A 500 -11.27 -3.60 26.52
CA THR A 500 -12.42 -3.97 27.35
C THR A 500 -12.30 -5.39 27.92
N LEU A 501 -11.31 -6.16 27.46
CA LEU A 501 -10.96 -7.45 28.02
C LEU A 501 -10.59 -7.31 29.51
N ASP A 502 -11.18 -8.15 30.36
CA ASP A 502 -10.80 -8.21 31.78
C ASP A 502 -9.28 -8.48 31.87
N PRO A 503 -8.48 -7.58 32.49
CA PRO A 503 -7.04 -7.74 32.58
C PRO A 503 -6.62 -9.09 33.17
N ARG A 504 -7.44 -9.69 34.04
CA ARG A 504 -7.18 -11.03 34.58
C ARG A 504 -7.25 -12.10 33.50
N ILE A 505 -8.17 -12.00 32.54
CA ILE A 505 -8.26 -12.95 31.42
C ILE A 505 -7.00 -12.85 30.57
N LEU A 506 -6.57 -11.63 30.22
CA LEU A 506 -5.33 -11.44 29.45
C LEU A 506 -4.11 -12.01 30.17
N TRP A 507 -4.04 -11.83 31.49
CA TRP A 507 -2.97 -12.41 32.31
C TRP A 507 -2.95 -13.95 32.25
N LEU A 508 -4.12 -14.60 32.38
CA LEU A 508 -4.25 -16.06 32.23
C LEU A 508 -3.83 -16.50 30.82
N MET A 509 -4.22 -15.76 29.79
CA MET A 509 -3.86 -16.07 28.39
C MET A 509 -2.35 -16.03 28.14
N PHE A 510 -1.53 -15.33 28.95
CA PHE A 510 -0.07 -15.39 28.83
C PHE A 510 0.54 -16.68 29.41
N HIS A 511 -0.20 -17.43 30.23
CA HIS A 511 0.29 -18.61 30.94
C HIS A 511 -0.01 -19.90 30.17
N ALA A 512 0.92 -20.85 30.28
CA ALA A 512 0.80 -22.16 29.66
C ALA A 512 0.24 -23.24 30.62
N ASN A 513 0.41 -23.07 31.94
CA ASN A 513 0.20 -24.10 32.96
C ASN A 513 -0.22 -23.57 34.35
N ASP A 514 -1.01 -22.51 34.43
CA ASP A 514 -1.45 -21.99 35.73
C ASP A 514 -2.61 -22.81 36.36
N GLY A 515 -3.19 -23.74 35.59
CA GLY A 515 -4.22 -24.66 36.06
C GLY A 515 -5.55 -23.97 36.38
N LYS A 516 -5.71 -22.70 35.99
CA LYS A 516 -6.95 -21.95 36.16
C LYS A 516 -7.78 -22.09 34.89
N PRO A 517 -9.10 -22.33 35.00
CA PRO A 517 -9.96 -22.40 33.84
C PRO A 517 -9.96 -21.04 33.12
N GLN A 518 -9.56 -21.05 31.84
CA GLN A 518 -9.69 -19.90 30.97
C GLN A 518 -11.13 -19.85 30.42
N PRO A 519 -11.79 -18.68 30.39
CA PRO A 519 -13.19 -18.54 30.01
C PRO A 519 -13.48 -18.76 28.53
#